data_AF-A0A3D5WSM8-F1
#
_entry.id   AF-A0A3D5WSM8-F1
#
_cell.length_a   1.000
_cell.length_b   1.000
_cell.length_c   1.000
_cell.angle_alpha   90.00
_cell.angle_beta   90.00
_cell.angle_gamma   90.00
#
_symmetry.space_group_name_H-M   'P 1'
#
loop_
_entity.id
_entity.type
_entity.pdbx_description
1 polymer ?
#
loop_
_entity_poly.entity_id
_entity_poly.type
_entity_poly.pdbx_seq_one_letter_code
_entity_poly.pdbx_strand_id
1 'polypeptide(L)'
;MKIRIYNDLYDVCDRVKEIHPDYEIYYDTTGKRYEVFAKGKLQVVCPYEKLDARLIDYLYKTRIERLDKILKEIDDRNLKIEAAKEKELKDKVDYKSKNAFRYYEKHPDARKVDFEEI
;
A
#
# COMPACT_ATOMS: atom_id res chain seq x y z
N MET A 1 -16.06 -16.00 -22.98
CA MET A 1 -14.97 -15.65 -23.93
C MET A 1 -14.73 -14.16 -23.79
N LYS A 2 -13.49 -13.68 -23.87
CA LYS A 2 -13.20 -12.24 -23.80
C LYS A 2 -12.84 -11.72 -25.19
N ILE A 3 -13.50 -10.66 -25.62
CA ILE A 3 -13.25 -10.01 -26.91
C ILE A 3 -12.59 -8.67 -26.62
N ARG A 4 -11.42 -8.44 -27.19
CA ARG A 4 -10.74 -7.15 -27.07
C ARG A 4 -11.47 -6.08 -27.88
N ILE A 5 -11.70 -4.92 -27.27
CA ILE A 5 -12.30 -3.75 -27.92
C ILE A 5 -11.17 -2.78 -28.25
N TYR A 6 -11.00 -2.47 -29.53
CA TYR A 6 -9.93 -1.60 -30.02
C TYR A 6 -10.40 -0.18 -30.27
N ASN A 7 -11.66 -0.01 -30.62
CA ASN A 7 -12.31 1.27 -30.90
C ASN A 7 -13.78 1.22 -30.48
N ASP A 8 -14.35 2.40 -30.25
CA ASP A 8 -15.76 2.59 -29.93
C ASP A 8 -16.23 3.96 -30.46
N LEU A 9 -17.54 4.20 -30.43
CA LEU A 9 -18.16 5.41 -30.97
C LEU A 9 -17.78 6.69 -30.21
N TYR A 10 -17.38 6.59 -28.94
CA TYR A 10 -17.15 7.72 -28.05
C TYR A 10 -15.67 7.84 -27.63
N ASP A 11 -14.78 7.18 -28.36
CA ASP A 11 -13.32 7.14 -28.12
C ASP A 11 -12.95 6.74 -26.67
N VAL A 12 -13.80 5.98 -25.98
CA VAL A 12 -13.54 5.51 -24.62
C VAL A 12 -12.27 4.67 -24.59
N CYS A 13 -12.03 3.84 -25.60
CA CYS A 13 -10.83 3.03 -25.78
C CYS A 13 -9.53 3.85 -25.80
N ASP A 14 -9.56 5.07 -26.34
CA ASP A 14 -8.39 5.94 -26.36
C ASP A 14 -8.31 6.79 -25.09
N ARG A 15 -9.44 7.29 -24.61
CA ARG A 15 -9.50 8.06 -23.35
C ARG A 15 -9.04 7.26 -22.14
N VAL A 16 -9.29 5.95 -22.07
CA VAL A 16 -8.73 5.13 -20.97
C VAL A 16 -7.20 5.05 -21.00
N LYS A 17 -6.58 5.16 -22.19
CA LYS A 17 -5.11 5.15 -22.31
C LYS A 17 -4.48 6.45 -21.83
N GLU A 18 -5.21 7.57 -21.89
CA GLU A 18 -4.80 8.84 -21.27
C GLU A 18 -4.68 8.70 -19.74
N ILE A 19 -5.54 7.88 -19.11
CA ILE A 19 -5.43 7.57 -17.68
C ILE A 19 -4.20 6.71 -17.41
N HIS A 20 -4.03 5.65 -18.21
CA HIS A 20 -2.89 4.74 -18.11
C HIS A 20 -2.62 4.04 -19.46
N PRO A 21 -1.41 4.15 -20.04
CA PRO A 21 -1.13 3.72 -21.40
C PRO A 21 -1.31 2.22 -21.63
N ASP A 22 -1.08 1.39 -20.61
CA ASP A 22 -1.26 -0.08 -20.70
C ASP A 22 -2.72 -0.55 -20.56
N TYR A 23 -3.71 0.35 -20.47
CA TYR A 23 -5.10 -0.04 -20.31
C TYR A 23 -5.69 -0.61 -21.59
N GLU A 24 -6.34 -1.77 -21.45
CA GLU A 24 -6.99 -2.50 -22.53
C GLU A 24 -8.41 -2.87 -22.10
N ILE A 25 -9.39 -2.63 -22.98
CA ILE A 25 -10.79 -2.94 -22.72
C ILE A 25 -11.14 -4.28 -23.37
N TYR A 26 -11.82 -5.12 -22.62
CA TYR A 26 -12.35 -6.39 -23.08
C TYR A 26 -13.84 -6.47 -22.75
N TYR A 27 -14.62 -7.07 -23.65
CA TYR A 27 -15.99 -7.47 -23.38
C TYR A 27 -16.02 -8.96 -23.03
N ASP A 28 -16.46 -9.28 -21.81
CA ASP A 28 -16.72 -10.66 -21.41
C ASP A 28 -18.09 -11.10 -21.91
N THR A 29 -18.10 -12.02 -22.88
CA THR A 29 -19.34 -12.52 -23.48
C THR A 29 -20.15 -13.40 -22.53
N THR A 30 -19.50 -13.98 -21.51
CA THR A 30 -20.17 -14.82 -20.52
C THR A 30 -20.85 -13.95 -19.46
N GLY A 31 -20.12 -12.98 -18.92
CA GLY A 31 -20.63 -12.03 -17.94
C GLY A 31 -21.40 -10.83 -18.51
N LYS A 32 -21.43 -10.67 -19.83
CA LYS A 32 -22.02 -9.53 -20.57
C LYS A 32 -21.63 -8.16 -20.02
N ARG A 33 -20.33 -7.97 -19.81
CA ARG A 33 -19.79 -6.77 -19.16
C ARG A 33 -18.44 -6.38 -19.73
N TYR A 34 -18.11 -5.10 -19.62
CA TYR A 34 -16.80 -4.58 -19.97
C TYR A 34 -15.83 -4.73 -18.81
N GLU A 35 -14.58 -5.00 -19.13
CA GLU A 35 -13.51 -5.18 -18.16
C GLU A 35 -12.26 -4.47 -18.66
N VAL A 36 -11.56 -3.79 -17.75
CA VAL A 36 -10.33 -3.07 -18.03
C VAL A 36 -9.16 -3.87 -17.48
N PHE A 37 -8.21 -4.18 -18.33
CA PHE A 37 -6.99 -4.88 -18.00
C PHE A 37 -5.78 -3.96 -18.15
N ALA A 38 -4.72 -4.25 -17.41
CA ALA A 38 -3.41 -3.65 -17.61
C ALA A 38 -2.37 -4.75 -17.49
N LYS A 39 -1.49 -4.88 -18.50
CA LYS A 39 -0.44 -5.92 -18.56
C LYS A 39 -0.97 -7.33 -18.22
N GLY A 40 -2.12 -7.70 -18.78
CA GLY A 40 -2.76 -9.01 -18.58
C GLY A 40 -3.46 -9.21 -17.22
N LYS A 41 -3.48 -8.20 -16.33
CA LYS A 41 -4.17 -8.27 -15.04
C LYS A 41 -5.43 -7.42 -15.04
N LEU A 42 -6.53 -8.01 -14.55
CA LEU A 42 -7.81 -7.32 -14.40
C LEU A 42 -7.64 -6.15 -13.41
N GLN A 43 -7.92 -4.94 -13.87
CA GLN A 43 -7.88 -3.74 -13.05
C GLN A 43 -9.27 -3.44 -12.51
N VAL A 44 -10.27 -3.43 -13.38
CA VAL A 44 -11.63 -3.00 -13.06
C VAL A 44 -12.64 -3.80 -13.89
N VAL A 45 -13.77 -4.13 -13.28
CA VAL A 45 -14.97 -4.56 -13.99
C VAL A 45 -15.88 -3.35 -14.13
N CYS A 46 -16.26 -2.99 -15.36
CA CYS A 46 -17.16 -1.88 -15.63
C CYS A 46 -18.55 -2.21 -15.04
N PRO A 47 -19.12 -1.35 -14.18
CA PRO A 47 -20.45 -1.58 -13.60
C PRO A 47 -21.59 -1.19 -14.57
N TYR A 48 -21.26 -0.65 -15.74
CA TYR A 48 -22.23 -0.15 -16.71
C TYR A 48 -22.40 -1.12 -17.87
N GLU A 49 -23.62 -1.26 -18.37
CA GLU A 49 -23.95 -2.13 -19.49
C GLU A 49 -23.33 -1.68 -20.82
N LYS A 50 -23.08 -0.37 -20.95
CA LYS A 50 -22.55 0.25 -22.16
C LYS A 50 -21.17 0.83 -21.89
N LEU A 51 -20.35 0.83 -22.94
CA LEU A 51 -19.07 1.51 -22.93
C LEU A 51 -19.32 3.00 -23.22
N ASP A 52 -19.21 3.83 -22.19
CA ASP A 52 -19.41 5.27 -22.26
C ASP A 52 -18.50 6.02 -21.27
N ALA A 53 -18.61 7.35 -21.25
CA ALA A 53 -17.76 8.22 -20.44
C ALA A 53 -17.79 7.92 -18.93
N ARG A 54 -18.84 7.26 -18.41
CA ARG A 54 -18.92 6.92 -16.98
C ARG A 54 -17.83 5.93 -16.56
N LEU A 55 -17.32 5.11 -17.49
CA LEU A 55 -16.18 4.25 -17.23
C LEU A 55 -14.92 5.05 -16.89
N ILE A 56 -14.71 6.19 -17.56
CA ILE A 56 -13.56 7.07 -17.33
C ILE A 56 -13.61 7.62 -15.89
N ASP A 57 -14.77 8.16 -15.49
CA ASP A 57 -14.98 8.68 -14.14
C ASP A 57 -14.80 7.58 -13.08
N TYR A 58 -15.29 6.37 -13.36
CA TYR A 58 -15.16 5.23 -12.46
C TYR A 58 -13.70 4.77 -12.31
N LEU A 59 -12.91 4.79 -13.38
CA LEU A 59 -11.48 4.47 -13.33
C LEU A 59 -10.71 5.48 -12.50
N TYR A 60 -10.97 6.78 -12.64
CA TYR A 60 -10.36 7.81 -11.80
C TYR A 60 -10.68 7.59 -10.32
N LYS A 61 -11.96 7.40 -9.99
CA LYS A 61 -12.40 7.16 -8.60
C LYS A 61 -11.73 5.92 -8.01
N THR A 62 -11.79 4.79 -8.71
CA THR A 62 -11.20 3.53 -8.23
C THR A 62 -9.70 3.64 -8.05
N ARG A 63 -9.00 4.38 -8.92
CA ARG A 63 -7.55 4.58 -8.80
C ARG A 63 -7.21 5.42 -7.56
N ILE A 64 -7.95 6.49 -7.31
CA ILE A 64 -7.78 7.35 -6.12
C ILE A 64 -8.05 6.54 -4.85
N GLU A 65 -9.19 5.85 -4.76
CA GLU A 65 -9.54 5.04 -3.59
C GLU A 65 -8.51 3.95 -3.30
N ARG A 66 -7.94 3.33 -4.35
CA ARG A 66 -6.85 2.35 -4.19
C ARG A 66 -5.57 2.99 -3.68
N LEU A 67 -5.21 4.17 -4.18
CA LEU A 67 -4.02 4.89 -3.70
C LEU A 67 -4.15 5.25 -2.22
N ASP A 68 -5.29 5.80 -1.82
CA ASP A 68 -5.56 6.15 -0.41
C ASP A 68 -5.45 4.94 0.51
N LYS A 69 -6.00 3.79 0.06
CA LYS A 69 -5.88 2.53 0.80
C LYS A 69 -4.42 2.08 0.94
N ILE A 70 -3.63 2.15 -0.13
CA ILE A 70 -2.21 1.77 -0.09
C ILE A 70 -1.42 2.68 0.85
N LEU A 71 -1.66 4.00 0.81
CA LEU A 71 -1.02 4.96 1.71
C LEU A 71 -1.35 4.64 3.17
N LYS A 72 -2.62 4.38 3.47
CA LYS A 72 -3.05 3.97 4.81
C LYS A 72 -2.37 2.68 5.28
N GLU A 73 -2.25 1.67 4.41
CA GLU A 73 -1.54 0.42 4.75
C GLU A 73 -0.04 0.64 5.02
N ILE A 74 0.59 1.60 4.32
CA ILE A 74 1.98 1.99 4.57
C ILE A 74 2.10 2.65 5.95
N ASP A 75 1.22 3.59 6.27
CA ASP A 75 1.23 4.29 7.56
C ASP A 75 1.00 3.32 8.73
N ASP A 76 0.02 2.41 8.61
CA ASP A 76 -0.27 1.38 9.60
C ASP A 76 0.93 0.45 9.83
N ARG A 77 1.70 0.14 8.77
CA ARG A 77 2.93 -0.65 8.87
C ARG A 77 4.06 0.12 9.54
N ASN A 78 4.23 1.40 9.20
CA ASN A 78 5.24 2.26 9.80
C ASN A 78 5.00 2.41 11.30
N LEU A 79 3.75 2.64 11.73
CA LEU A 79 3.38 2.70 13.15
C LEU A 79 3.73 1.42 13.90
N LYS A 80 3.46 0.25 13.30
CA LYS A 80 3.83 -1.04 13.90
C LYS A 80 5.34 -1.23 14.01
N ILE A 81 6.10 -0.81 13.00
CA ILE A 81 7.56 -0.89 13.00
C ILE A 81 8.13 0.00 14.10
N GLU A 82 7.65 1.24 14.22
CA GLU A 82 8.13 2.17 15.26
C GLU A 82 7.78 1.68 16.66
N ALA A 83 6.57 1.19 16.90
CA ALA A 83 6.20 0.59 18.18
C ALA A 83 7.07 -0.64 18.54
N ALA A 84 7.41 -1.47 17.54
CA ALA A 84 8.28 -2.62 17.74
C ALA A 84 9.72 -2.20 18.06
N LYS A 85 10.25 -1.19 17.37
CA LYS A 85 11.58 -0.62 17.64
C LYS A 85 11.66 0.00 19.03
N GLU A 86 10.64 0.77 19.43
CA GLU A 86 10.61 1.39 20.75
C GLU A 86 10.59 0.33 21.86
N LYS A 87 9.81 -0.73 21.68
CA LYS A 87 9.78 -1.86 22.60
C LYS A 87 11.15 -2.56 22.67
N GLU A 88 11.75 -2.87 21.53
CA GLU A 88 13.07 -3.52 21.47
C GLU A 88 14.16 -2.65 22.14
N LEU A 89 14.11 -1.34 21.93
CA LEU A 89 15.02 -0.40 22.58
C LEU A 89 14.84 -0.40 24.09
N LYS A 90 13.60 -0.34 24.59
CA LYS A 90 13.29 -0.42 26.02
C LYS A 90 13.80 -1.72 26.63
N ASP A 91 13.55 -2.86 25.97
CA ASP A 91 13.99 -4.17 26.45
C ASP A 91 15.53 -4.25 26.52
N LYS A 92 16.24 -3.70 25.52
CA LYS A 92 17.71 -3.62 25.53
C LYS A 92 18.24 -2.71 26.63
N VAL A 93 17.61 -1.55 26.85
CA VAL A 93 18.00 -0.61 27.91
C VAL A 93 17.79 -1.26 29.27
N ASP A 94 16.62 -1.85 29.53
CA ASP A 94 16.31 -2.54 30.79
C ASP A 94 17.29 -3.68 31.08
N TYR A 95 17.56 -4.52 30.08
CA TYR A 95 18.53 -5.61 30.21
C TYR A 95 19.93 -5.11 30.56
N LYS A 96 20.43 -4.09 29.84
CA LYS A 96 21.75 -3.51 30.10
C LYS A 96 21.81 -2.86 31.48
N SER A 97 20.79 -2.09 31.86
CA SER A 97 20.69 -1.43 33.16
C SER A 97 20.71 -2.44 34.30
N LYS A 98 19.89 -3.50 34.25
CA LYS A 98 19.87 -4.56 35.27
C LYS A 98 21.21 -5.24 35.44
N ASN A 99 21.91 -5.53 34.34
CA ASN A 99 23.23 -6.14 34.41
C ASN A 99 24.28 -5.19 35.00
N ALA A 100 24.24 -3.90 34.64
CA ALA A 100 25.11 -2.89 35.22
C ALA A 100 24.90 -2.76 36.74
N PHE A 101 23.64 -2.64 37.20
CA PHE A 101 23.32 -2.60 38.63
C PHE A 101 23.84 -3.83 39.37
N ARG A 102 23.55 -5.03 38.85
CA ARG A 102 24.02 -6.29 39.44
C ARG A 102 25.55 -6.37 39.50
N TYR A 103 26.26 -5.81 38.51
CA TYR A 103 27.72 -5.77 38.51
C TYR A 103 28.26 -4.87 39.63
N TYR A 104 27.72 -3.65 39.76
CA TYR A 104 28.11 -2.70 40.81
C TYR A 104 27.74 -3.17 42.22
N GLU A 105 26.62 -3.89 42.39
CA GLU A 105 26.29 -4.52 43.68
C GLU A 105 27.35 -5.55 44.10
N LYS A 106 27.91 -6.30 43.15
CA LYS A 106 28.95 -7.30 43.41
C LYS A 106 30.35 -6.71 43.57
N HIS A 107 30.57 -5.49 43.05
CA HIS A 107 31.87 -4.82 43.03
C HIS A 107 31.71 -3.37 43.54
N PRO A 108 31.58 -3.19 44.87
CA PRO A 108 31.30 -1.88 45.46
C PRO A 108 32.46 -0.87 45.33
N ASP A 109 33.67 -1.36 45.06
CA ASP A 109 34.88 -0.59 44.77
C ASP A 109 34.98 -0.12 43.30
N ALA A 110 34.12 -0.63 42.41
CA ALA A 110 34.11 -0.22 41.02
C ALA A 110 33.68 1.24 40.85
N ARG A 111 34.44 2.02 40.06
CA ARG A 111 34.10 3.41 39.73
C ARG A 111 32.75 3.46 39.02
N LYS A 112 31.78 4.12 39.64
CA LYS A 112 30.46 4.37 39.04
C LYS A 112 30.58 5.41 37.94
N VAL A 113 29.85 5.22 36.84
CA VAL A 113 29.72 6.23 35.79
C VAL A 113 28.69 7.25 36.27
N ASP A 114 29.07 8.53 36.35
CA ASP A 114 28.13 9.61 36.60
C ASP A 114 27.42 9.95 35.29
N PHE A 115 26.09 9.80 35.28
CA PHE A 115 25.27 10.04 34.10
C PHE A 115 24.90 11.52 33.91
N GLU A 116 25.34 12.42 34.80
CA GLU A 116 25.09 13.87 34.72
C GLU A 116 26.07 14.63 33.81
N GLU A 117 27.13 13.99 33.29
CA GLU A 117 28.17 14.64 32.45
C GLU A 117 28.02 14.40 30.92
N ILE A 118 26.86 13.96 30.42
CA ILE A 118 26.62 13.76 28.97
C ILE A 118 25.50 14.66 28.45
#